data_AF-A0A8G1W2E6-F1
#
_entry.id   AF-A0A8G1W2E6-F1
#
_cell.length_a   1.000
_cell.length_b   1.000
_cell.length_c   1.000
_cell.angle_alpha   90.00
_cell.angle_beta   90.00
_cell.angle_gamma   90.00
#
_symmetry.space_group_name_H-M   'P 1'
#
loop_
_entity.id
_entity.type
_entity.pdbx_description
1 polymer ?
#
loop_
_entity_poly.entity_id
_entity_poly.type
_entity_poly.pdbx_seq_one_letter_code
_entity_poly.pdbx_strand_id
1 'polypeptide(L)'
;LDGQSSEAASIDLTETEEMSEISKTQAKQRADAILAQQSLENNAESIFAAYKCPVCMDTPVDATSTVCGHLFCHKCITDTLKFSEERSDSTSKSPKGTCPVCRKPLSRNDVAGPKRHLIPLQIKLLRRKRNT
;
A
#
# COMPACT_ATOMS: atom_id res chain seq x y z
N LEU A 1 -33.13 -12.48 -62.52
CA LEU A 1 -33.25 -13.83 -61.94
C LEU A 1 -31.99 -14.56 -62.40
N ASP A 2 -30.96 -14.85 -61.63
CA ASP A 2 -30.59 -14.70 -60.22
C ASP A 2 -29.05 -14.80 -60.24
N GLY A 3 -28.29 -13.98 -59.51
CA GLY A 3 -27.80 -14.41 -58.20
C GLY A 3 -26.63 -15.40 -58.31
N GLN A 4 -25.39 -14.90 -58.22
CA GLN A 4 -24.25 -15.61 -57.63
C GLN A 4 -23.11 -14.60 -57.40
N SER A 5 -23.04 -14.06 -56.18
CA SER A 5 -22.15 -14.53 -55.11
C SER A 5 -20.78 -13.87 -55.25
N SER A 6 -20.70 -12.63 -54.78
CA SER A 6 -19.44 -11.99 -54.42
C SER A 6 -18.75 -12.89 -53.39
N GLU A 7 -17.66 -13.55 -53.79
CA GLU A 7 -16.75 -14.20 -52.85
C GLU A 7 -16.36 -13.17 -51.80
N ALA A 8 -16.78 -13.41 -50.55
CA ALA A 8 -16.23 -12.71 -49.41
C ALA A 8 -14.78 -13.20 -49.29
N ALA A 9 -13.87 -12.50 -49.95
CA ALA A 9 -12.48 -12.53 -49.55
C ALA A 9 -12.46 -12.10 -48.08
N SER A 10 -12.32 -13.09 -47.20
CA SER A 10 -12.02 -12.84 -45.80
C SER A 10 -10.68 -12.13 -45.83
N ILE A 11 -10.73 -10.83 -45.59
CA ILE A 11 -9.54 -10.00 -45.47
C ILE A 11 -8.89 -10.45 -44.17
N ASP A 12 -7.95 -11.38 -44.28
CA ASP A 12 -7.06 -11.71 -43.20
C ASP A 12 -6.13 -10.52 -42.98
N LEU A 13 -6.40 -9.79 -41.90
CA LEU A 13 -5.68 -8.57 -41.52
C LEU A 13 -4.34 -8.88 -40.83
N THR A 14 -3.79 -10.11 -40.94
CA THR A 14 -2.61 -10.50 -40.17
C THR A 14 -1.29 -10.44 -40.94
N GLU A 15 -1.31 -10.12 -42.23
CA GLU A 15 -0.08 -10.08 -43.04
C GLU A 15 0.26 -8.68 -43.54
N THR A 16 0.76 -7.84 -42.63
CA THR A 16 1.83 -6.87 -42.91
C THR A 16 2.66 -6.68 -41.64
N GLU A 17 3.87 -6.17 -41.82
CA GLU A 17 5.01 -6.06 -40.89
C GLU A 17 4.73 -5.32 -39.55
N GLU A 18 3.48 -4.89 -39.36
CA GLU A 18 2.88 -4.12 -38.28
C GLU A 18 2.84 -4.87 -36.94
N MET A 19 2.74 -6.22 -36.90
CA MET A 19 2.70 -6.96 -35.63
C MET A 19 4.05 -6.89 -34.87
N SER A 20 5.15 -6.73 -35.60
CA SER A 20 6.48 -6.48 -35.04
C SER A 20 6.64 -5.03 -34.59
N GLU A 21 6.07 -4.08 -35.33
CA GLU A 21 6.16 -2.65 -35.05
C GLU A 21 5.24 -2.22 -33.90
N ILE A 22 4.03 -2.78 -33.81
CA ILE A 22 3.10 -2.61 -32.69
C ILE A 22 3.71 -3.18 -31.40
N SER A 23 4.36 -4.34 -31.48
CA SER A 23 5.07 -4.92 -30.33
C SER A 23 6.28 -4.07 -29.91
N LYS A 24 7.05 -3.54 -30.87
CA LYS A 24 8.19 -2.64 -30.61
C LYS A 24 7.73 -1.31 -30.03
N THR A 25 6.67 -0.71 -30.57
CA THR A 25 6.10 0.55 -30.07
C THR A 25 5.52 0.37 -28.68
N GLN A 26 4.81 -0.73 -28.40
CA GLN A 26 4.30 -1.04 -27.06
C GLN A 26 5.44 -1.25 -26.05
N ALA A 27 6.51 -1.96 -26.43
CA ALA A 27 7.68 -2.13 -25.57
C ALA A 27 8.38 -0.80 -25.27
N LYS A 28 8.52 0.05 -26.28
CA LYS A 28 9.07 1.41 -26.14
C LYS A 28 8.18 2.27 -25.23
N GLN A 29 6.87 2.25 -25.42
CA GLN A 29 5.92 2.97 -24.56
C GLN A 29 5.99 2.52 -23.10
N ARG A 30 6.14 1.21 -22.82
CA ARG A 30 6.34 0.73 -21.44
C ARG A 30 7.67 1.20 -20.87
N ALA A 31 8.75 1.18 -21.65
CA ALA A 31 10.06 1.65 -21.20
C ALA A 31 10.05 3.16 -20.92
N ASP A 32 9.46 3.96 -21.82
CA ASP A 32 9.33 5.41 -21.66
C ASP A 32 8.48 5.75 -20.42
N ALA A 33 7.41 4.99 -20.15
CA ALA A 33 6.61 5.15 -18.94
C ALA A 33 7.37 4.84 -17.64
N ILE A 34 8.22 3.82 -17.63
CA ILE A 34 9.09 3.48 -16.49
C ILE A 34 10.13 4.59 -16.27
N LEU A 35 10.73 5.08 -17.35
CA LEU A 35 11.79 6.09 -17.30
C LEU A 35 11.25 7.46 -16.86
N ALA A 36 10.02 7.80 -17.26
CA ALA A 36 9.32 8.99 -16.77
C ALA A 36 9.08 8.96 -15.26
N GLN A 37 8.77 7.80 -14.67
CA GLN A 37 8.58 7.64 -13.23
C GLN A 37 9.89 7.86 -12.43
N GLN A 38 11.03 7.39 -12.94
CA GLN A 38 12.33 7.50 -12.25
C GLN A 38 12.83 8.95 -12.07
N SER A 39 12.41 9.87 -12.95
CA SER A 39 12.81 11.29 -12.85
C SER A 39 12.26 11.99 -11.60
N LEU A 40 11.19 11.48 -11.00
CA LEU A 40 10.56 12.02 -9.78
C LEU A 40 11.14 11.42 -8.48
N GLU A 41 11.75 10.25 -8.55
CA GLU A 41 12.29 9.52 -7.38
C GLU A 41 13.66 10.05 -6.93
N ASN A 42 14.39 10.77 -7.79
CA ASN A 42 15.79 11.16 -7.56
C ASN A 42 15.98 12.52 -6.85
N ASN A 43 14.93 13.28 -6.56
CA ASN A 43 15.07 14.61 -5.93
C ASN A 43 14.10 14.91 -4.77
N ALA A 44 13.19 13.99 -4.47
CA ALA A 44 12.50 14.00 -3.21
C ALA A 44 13.11 12.87 -2.39
N GLU A 45 13.99 13.19 -1.44
CA GLU A 45 14.03 12.39 -0.22
C GLU A 45 12.56 12.29 0.21
N SER A 46 11.94 11.14 -0.05
CA SER A 46 10.49 11.01 0.05
C SER A 46 10.05 11.58 1.40
N ILE A 47 8.96 12.33 1.48
CA ILE A 47 8.51 12.97 2.74
C ILE A 47 8.45 11.95 3.90
N PHE A 48 8.26 10.67 3.57
CA PHE A 48 8.33 9.54 4.48
C PHE A 48 9.74 9.25 5.04
N ALA A 49 10.80 9.42 4.24
CA ALA A 49 12.19 9.34 4.67
C ALA A 49 12.59 10.48 5.64
N ALA A 50 11.97 11.66 5.49
CA ALA A 50 12.15 12.78 6.42
C ALA A 50 11.43 12.56 7.77
N TYR A 51 10.39 11.71 7.80
CA TYR A 51 9.65 11.43 9.02
C TYR A 51 10.42 10.51 9.96
N LYS A 52 10.55 10.93 11.23
CA LYS A 52 11.17 10.15 12.31
C LYS A 52 10.12 9.74 13.34
N CYS A 53 10.15 8.48 13.75
CA CYS A 53 9.27 7.95 14.78
C CYS A 53 9.52 8.69 16.12
N PRO A 54 8.50 9.28 16.77
CA PRO A 54 8.69 10.03 18.02
C PRO A 54 9.17 9.19 19.21
N VAL A 55 9.12 7.86 19.11
CA VAL A 55 9.51 6.94 20.19
C VAL A 55 10.97 6.50 20.07
N CYS A 56 11.42 6.08 18.88
CA CYS A 56 12.79 5.62 18.67
C CYS A 56 13.69 6.64 17.95
N MET A 57 13.13 7.78 17.53
CA MET A 57 13.82 8.88 16.82
C MET A 57 14.47 8.48 15.49
N ASP A 58 14.04 7.36 14.90
CA ASP A 58 14.56 6.85 13.63
C ASP A 58 13.46 6.67 12.58
N THR A 59 13.84 6.38 11.34
CA THR A 59 12.93 6.08 10.23
C THR A 59 12.01 4.92 10.64
N PRO A 60 10.67 5.07 10.52
CA PRO A 60 9.76 4.07 11.03
C PRO A 60 9.84 2.76 10.26
N VAL A 61 10.19 1.68 10.97
CA VAL A 61 10.07 0.31 10.46
C VAL A 61 8.66 -0.21 10.75
N ASP A 62 8.01 -0.78 9.74
CA ASP A 62 6.64 -1.28 9.83
C ASP A 62 5.68 -0.22 10.36
N ALA A 63 5.63 0.91 9.64
CA ALA A 63 4.88 2.07 10.08
C ALA A 63 3.42 1.72 10.38
N THR A 64 2.97 2.16 11.55
CA THR A 64 1.61 1.97 12.06
C THR A 64 1.03 3.33 12.37
N SER A 65 -0.11 3.63 11.74
CA SER A 65 -0.90 4.82 12.07
C SER A 65 -1.87 4.49 13.19
N THR A 66 -2.07 5.45 14.09
CA THR A 66 -3.08 5.35 15.15
C THR A 66 -4.39 5.98 14.69
N VAL A 67 -5.52 5.67 15.34
CA VAL A 67 -6.82 6.34 15.04
C VAL A 67 -6.79 7.86 15.20
N CYS A 68 -5.82 8.39 15.94
CA CYS A 68 -5.61 9.83 16.06
C CYS A 68 -4.71 10.44 14.98
N GLY A 69 -4.21 9.64 14.04
CA GLY A 69 -3.41 10.09 12.89
C GLY A 69 -1.89 10.12 13.11
N HIS A 70 -1.40 9.82 14.32
CA HIS A 70 0.06 9.78 14.58
C HIS A 70 0.66 8.46 14.14
N LEU A 71 1.89 8.53 13.63
CA LEU A 71 2.66 7.43 13.03
C LEU A 71 3.80 6.98 13.95
N PHE A 72 4.06 5.68 13.98
CA PHE A 72 5.15 5.10 14.77
C PHE A 72 5.63 3.80 14.11
N CYS A 73 6.79 3.28 14.53
CA CYS A 73 7.11 1.88 14.28
C CYS A 73 6.07 0.98 14.98
N HIS A 74 5.69 -0.14 14.36
CA HIS A 74 4.71 -1.05 14.95
C HIS A 74 5.14 -1.52 16.35
N LYS A 75 6.41 -1.90 16.52
CA LYS A 75 6.96 -2.32 17.81
C LYS A 75 6.90 -1.20 18.85
N CYS A 76 7.30 0.02 18.47
CA CYS A 76 7.35 1.18 19.37
C CYS A 76 5.98 1.52 19.95
N ILE A 77 4.93 1.65 19.12
CA ILE A 77 3.60 1.97 19.63
C ILE A 77 3.04 0.81 20.47
N THR A 78 3.28 -0.43 20.06
CA THR A 78 2.78 -1.61 20.76
C THR A 78 3.39 -1.76 22.16
N ASP A 79 4.71 -1.58 22.27
CA ASP A 79 5.42 -1.66 23.55
C ASP A 79 5.02 -0.49 24.45
N THR A 80 4.88 0.73 23.91
CA THR A 80 4.41 1.89 24.68
C THR A 80 3.03 1.65 25.30
N LEU A 81 2.09 1.09 24.53
CA LEU A 81 0.77 0.76 25.05
C LEU A 81 0.83 -0.31 26.14
N LYS A 82 1.61 -1.39 25.97
CA LYS A 82 1.80 -2.41 27.02
C LYS A 82 2.32 -1.81 28.32
N PHE A 83 3.37 -0.97 28.26
CA PHE A 83 3.95 -0.35 29.45
C PHE A 83 2.95 0.58 30.15
N SER A 84 2.11 1.28 29.39
CA SER A 84 1.07 2.14 29.97
C SER A 84 -0.05 1.32 30.63
N GLU A 85 -0.41 0.18 30.07
CA GLU A 85 -1.42 -0.73 30.63
C GLU A 85 -0.93 -1.33 31.96
N GLU A 86 0.33 -1.76 32.03
CA GLU A 86 0.94 -2.34 33.24
C GLU A 86 1.04 -1.33 34.40
N ARG A 87 1.27 -0.05 34.10
CA ARG A 87 1.32 1.03 35.10
C ARG A 87 -0.04 1.55 35.53
N SER A 88 -1.11 1.20 34.81
CA SER A 88 -2.46 1.66 35.11
C SER A 88 -3.03 0.81 36.23
N ASP A 89 -3.17 1.40 37.41
CA ASP A 89 -3.71 0.71 38.58
C ASP A 89 -5.08 0.08 38.25
N SER A 90 -5.26 -1.17 38.64
CA SER A 90 -6.30 -2.13 38.21
C SER A 90 -7.77 -1.74 38.43
N THR A 91 -8.02 -0.50 38.84
CA THR A 91 -9.32 0.07 39.22
C THR A 91 -10.14 0.63 38.05
N SER A 92 -9.54 0.84 36.87
CA SER A 92 -10.26 1.35 35.69
C SER A 92 -10.65 0.24 34.71
N LYS A 93 -11.95 0.14 34.40
CA LYS A 93 -12.66 -0.93 33.66
C LYS A 93 -12.21 -1.21 32.19
N SER A 94 -11.01 -0.82 31.78
CA SER A 94 -10.40 -1.28 30.52
C SER A 94 -8.93 -0.84 30.46
N PRO A 95 -7.95 -1.75 30.25
CA PRO A 95 -6.56 -1.36 30.02
C PRO A 95 -6.49 -0.58 28.70
N LYS A 96 -6.29 0.74 28.80
CA LYS A 96 -6.19 1.63 27.66
C LYS A 96 -4.88 2.39 27.78
N GLY A 97 -3.99 2.19 26.82
CA GLY A 97 -2.83 3.05 26.69
C GLY A 97 -3.17 4.40 26.08
N THR A 98 -2.17 5.26 25.92
CA THR A 98 -2.34 6.61 25.34
C THR A 98 -1.34 6.86 24.21
N CYS A 99 -1.73 7.72 23.26
CA CYS A 99 -0.84 8.15 22.18
C CYS A 99 0.33 8.99 22.72
N PRO A 100 1.61 8.69 22.36
CA PRO A 100 2.76 9.48 22.81
C PRO A 100 2.75 10.95 22.39
N VAL A 101 2.05 11.29 21.30
CA VAL A 101 2.05 12.65 20.74
C VAL A 101 0.89 13.48 21.27
N CYS A 102 -0.34 12.97 21.21
CA CYS A 102 -1.54 13.73 21.57
C CYS A 102 -2.30 13.20 22.79
N ARG A 103 -1.79 12.16 23.45
CA ARG A 103 -2.38 11.53 24.65
C ARG A 103 -3.80 11.00 24.51
N LYS A 104 -4.37 10.96 23.29
CA LYS A 104 -5.66 10.31 23.04
C LYS A 104 -5.59 8.83 23.46
N PRO A 105 -6.66 8.28 24.08
CA PRO A 105 -6.67 6.90 24.53
C PRO A 105 -6.64 5.95 23.32
N LEU A 106 -5.76 4.96 23.39
CA LEU A 106 -5.58 3.93 22.39
C LEU A 106 -5.77 2.56 23.05
N SER A 107 -6.52 1.69 22.39
CA SER A 107 -6.59 0.28 22.77
C SER A 107 -5.60 -0.51 21.94
N ARG A 108 -4.98 -1.53 22.54
CA ARG A 108 -4.09 -2.44 21.84
C ARG A 108 -4.84 -3.50 21.00
N ASN A 109 -6.17 -3.55 21.07
CA ASN A 109 -6.96 -4.56 20.37
C ASN A 109 -6.88 -4.40 18.85
N ASP A 110 -6.28 -5.38 18.18
CA ASP A 110 -6.12 -5.48 16.72
C ASP A 110 -7.25 -6.31 16.08
N VAL A 111 -8.50 -6.03 16.48
CA VAL A 111 -9.65 -6.73 15.91
C VAL A 111 -9.89 -6.19 14.50
N ALA A 112 -9.86 -7.07 13.51
CA ALA A 112 -10.16 -6.74 12.12
C ALA A 112 -11.54 -6.08 12.02
N GLY A 113 -11.58 -4.82 11.59
CA GLY A 113 -12.81 -4.05 11.43
C GLY A 113 -12.59 -2.54 11.50
N PRO A 114 -13.66 -1.74 11.36
CA PRO A 114 -13.58 -0.26 11.35
C PRO A 114 -13.10 0.36 12.67
N LYS A 115 -13.10 -0.43 13.76
CA LYS A 115 -12.82 0.04 15.12
C LYS A 115 -11.39 -0.24 15.60
N ARG A 116 -10.46 -0.59 14.70
CA ARG A 116 -9.06 -0.80 15.06
C ARG A 116 -8.38 0.52 15.45
N HIS A 117 -7.66 0.52 16.56
CA HIS A 117 -6.93 1.70 17.05
C HIS A 117 -5.52 1.83 16.44
N LEU A 118 -4.97 0.70 15.99
CA LEU A 118 -3.68 0.58 15.31
C LEU A 118 -3.94 0.11 13.88
N ILE A 119 -3.39 0.82 12.91
CA ILE A 119 -3.52 0.55 11.48
C ILE A 119 -2.11 0.36 10.92
N PRO A 120 -1.63 -0.89 10.79
CA PRO A 120 -0.37 -1.18 10.08
C PRO A 120 -0.49 -0.75 8.63
N LEU A 121 0.53 -0.04 8.12
CA LEU A 121 0.56 0.47 6.74
C LEU A 121 1.21 -0.51 5.75
N GLN A 122 1.73 -1.65 6.24
CA GLN A 122 2.25 -2.70 5.38
C GLN A 122 1.15 -3.26 4.45
N ILE A 123 1.35 -3.12 3.14
CA ILE A 123 0.47 -3.72 2.13
C ILE A 123 0.92 -5.17 1.91
N LYS A 124 0.20 -6.14 2.47
CA LYS A 124 0.41 -7.56 2.17
C LYS A 124 -0.40 -7.95 0.93
N LEU A 125 0.25 -8.14 -0.21
CA LEU A 125 -0.39 -8.65 -1.43
C LEU A 125 -0.67 -10.15 -1.27
N LEU A 126 -1.91 -10.51 -0.94
CA LEU A 126 -2.34 -11.90 -0.90
C LEU A 126 -3.01 -12.27 -2.24
N ARG A 127 -2.41 -13.20 -3.00
CA ARG A 127 -3.06 -13.75 -4.20
C ARG A 127 -4.03 -14.84 -3.76
N ARG A 128 -5.31 -14.69 -4.10
CA ARG A 128 -6.30 -15.76 -3.94
C ARG A 128 -5.94 -16.91 -4.88
N LYS A 129 -5.55 -18.07 -4.34
CA LYS A 129 -5.38 -19.29 -5.12
C LYS A 129 -6.76 -19.67 -5.67
N ARG A 130 -6.93 -19.65 -6.99
CA ARG A 130 -8.10 -20.26 -7.63
C ARG A 130 -7.88 -21.76 -7.57
N ASN A 131 -8.75 -22.48 -6.85
CA ASN A 131 -8.81 -23.93 -6.98
C ASN A 131 -9.37 -24.24 -8.37
N THR A 132 -8.55 -24.89 -9.21
CA THR A 132 -8.97 -25.61 -10.41
C THR A 132 -9.50 -26.97 -10.00
#